data_AF-A0A0D0C7U2-F1
#
_entry.id   AF-A0A0D0C7U2-F1
#
_cell.length_a   1.000
_cell.length_b   1.000
_cell.length_c   1.000
_cell.angle_alpha   90.00
_cell.angle_beta   90.00
_cell.angle_gamma   90.00
#
_symmetry.space_group_name_H-M   'P 1'
#
loop_
_entity.id
_entity.type
_entity.pdbx_description
1 polymer ?
#
loop_
_entity_poly.entity_id
_entity_poly.type
_entity_poly.pdbx_seq_one_letter_code
_entity_poly.pdbx_strand_id
1 'polypeptide(L)'
;LAFWVPSLNIVFILETDPSHKMAAYILYWEAITVLAGLRWVTSVHQGTEEKPFWVTIQSDSSNTVNMFNSFQALPPYNPILIDSANLLLQCNIDLRVVHIPGSQNSVADALS
;
A
#
# COMPACT_ATOMS: atom_id res chain seq x y z
N LEU A 1 8.54 -7.26 5.10
CA LEU A 1 7.62 -6.08 5.03
C LEU A 1 6.28 -6.39 5.67
N ALA A 2 5.64 -5.37 6.24
CA ALA A 2 4.37 -5.49 6.94
C ALA A 2 3.54 -4.21 6.83
N PHE A 3 2.23 -4.32 7.08
CA PHE A 3 1.38 -3.16 7.36
C PHE A 3 0.52 -3.41 8.60
N TRP A 4 0.21 -2.33 9.31
CA TRP A 4 -0.54 -2.36 10.56
C TRP A 4 -1.83 -1.55 10.42
N VAL A 5 -2.92 -2.07 10.99
CA VAL A 5 -4.22 -1.39 11.06
C VAL A 5 -4.48 -1.01 12.53
N PRO A 6 -4.23 0.26 12.92
CA PRO A 6 -4.25 0.67 14.33
C PRO A 6 -5.61 0.48 15.00
N SER A 7 -6.71 0.80 14.29
CA SER A 7 -8.06 0.74 14.82
C SER A 7 -8.52 -0.66 15.18
N LEU A 8 -7.94 -1.68 14.54
CA LEU A 8 -8.25 -3.09 14.78
C LEU A 8 -7.19 -3.80 15.60
N ASN A 9 -6.03 -3.16 15.80
CA ASN A 9 -4.84 -3.77 16.39
C ASN A 9 -4.42 -5.08 15.70
N ILE A 10 -4.47 -5.09 14.36
CA ILE A 10 -4.08 -6.23 13.53
C ILE A 10 -2.88 -5.84 12.66
N VAL A 11 -1.94 -6.76 12.52
CA VAL A 11 -0.79 -6.61 11.62
C VAL A 11 -0.82 -7.72 10.57
N PHE A 12 -0.42 -7.37 9.36
CA PHE A 12 -0.21 -8.28 8.25
C PHE A 12 1.27 -8.27 7.88
N ILE A 13 1.87 -9.45 7.80
CA ILE A 13 3.25 -9.64 7.38
C ILE A 13 3.23 -10.24 5.98
N LEU A 14 4.03 -9.67 5.09
CA LEU A 14 4.18 -10.15 3.73
C LEU A 14 5.46 -10.98 3.60
N GLU A 15 5.31 -12.23 3.16
CA GLU A 15 6.45 -13.05 2.74
C GLU A 15 7.03 -12.51 1.43
N THR A 16 8.32 -12.17 1.47
CA THR A 16 9.06 -11.72 0.29
C THR A 16 9.66 -12.92 -0.43
N ASP A 17 9.42 -13.03 -1.74
CA ASP A 17 10.09 -14.04 -2.58
C ASP A 17 11.49 -13.53 -3.01
N PRO A 18 12.58 -14.11 -2.48
CA PRO A 18 13.94 -13.69 -2.81
C PRO A 18 14.33 -14.04 -4.27
N SER A 19 13.60 -14.93 -4.94
CA SER A 19 13.84 -15.28 -6.34
C SER A 19 13.21 -14.29 -7.32
N HIS A 20 12.33 -13.41 -6.84
CA HIS A 20 11.68 -12.43 -7.69
C HIS A 20 12.69 -11.45 -8.29
N LYS A 21 12.55 -11.12 -9.58
CA LYS A 21 13.48 -10.23 -10.30
C LYS A 21 13.64 -8.83 -9.67
N MET A 22 12.65 -8.39 -8.90
CA MET A 22 12.65 -7.11 -8.19
C MET A 22 13.02 -7.24 -6.70
N ALA A 23 13.39 -8.43 -6.21
CA ALA A 23 13.57 -8.70 -4.79
C ALA A 23 14.63 -7.81 -4.13
N ALA A 24 15.64 -7.37 -4.88
CA ALA A 24 16.70 -6.49 -4.40
C ALA A 24 16.27 -5.02 -4.22
N TYR A 25 15.08 -4.63 -4.70
CA TYR A 25 14.62 -3.24 -4.66
C TYR A 25 13.58 -3.07 -3.55
N ILE A 26 13.95 -2.43 -2.44
CA ILE A 26 13.04 -2.23 -1.30
C ILE A 26 11.73 -1.53 -1.68
N LEU A 27 11.81 -0.53 -2.59
CA LEU A 27 10.65 0.17 -3.13
C LEU A 27 9.61 -0.77 -3.75
N TYR A 28 10.05 -1.88 -4.34
CA TYR A 28 9.13 -2.87 -4.91
C TYR A 28 8.27 -3.49 -3.83
N TRP A 29 8.89 -3.89 -2.73
CA TRP A 29 8.17 -4.47 -1.59
C TRP A 29 7.28 -3.43 -0.92
N GLU A 30 7.74 -2.20 -0.74
CA GLU A 30 6.95 -1.12 -0.13
C GLU A 30 5.68 -0.86 -0.97
N ALA A 31 5.84 -0.81 -2.29
CA ALA A 31 4.74 -0.68 -3.22
C ALA A 31 3.76 -1.86 -3.19
N ILE A 32 4.26 -3.11 -3.11
CA ILE A 32 3.42 -4.30 -2.94
C ILE A 32 2.67 -4.24 -1.61
N THR A 33 3.29 -3.73 -0.56
CA THR A 33 2.66 -3.60 0.78
C THR A 33 1.47 -2.65 0.73
N VAL A 34 1.60 -1.52 0.02
CA VAL A 34 0.47 -0.61 -0.23
C VAL A 34 -0.65 -1.32 -0.99
N LEU A 35 -0.34 -2.03 -2.07
CA LEU A 35 -1.34 -2.79 -2.83
C LEU A 35 -2.00 -3.90 -1.99
N ALA A 36 -1.24 -4.58 -1.13
CA ALA A 36 -1.77 -5.60 -0.22
C ALA A 36 -2.75 -4.99 0.78
N GLY A 37 -2.41 -3.82 1.35
CA GLY A 37 -3.30 -3.04 2.21
C GLY A 37 -4.60 -2.65 1.49
N LEU A 38 -4.52 -2.17 0.26
CA LEU A 38 -5.70 -1.84 -0.56
C LEU A 38 -6.57 -3.08 -0.79
N ARG A 39 -5.98 -4.21 -1.20
CA ARG A 39 -6.71 -5.47 -1.40
C ARG A 39 -7.41 -5.91 -0.13
N TRP A 40 -6.74 -5.83 1.01
CA TRP A 40 -7.34 -6.18 2.30
C TRP A 40 -8.52 -5.25 2.63
N VAL A 41 -8.35 -3.93 2.51
CA VAL A 41 -9.43 -2.96 2.75
C VAL A 41 -10.63 -3.24 1.85
N THR A 42 -10.42 -3.50 0.56
CA THR A 42 -11.52 -3.82 -0.37
C THR A 42 -12.18 -5.17 -0.09
N SER A 43 -11.46 -6.11 0.54
CA SER A 43 -12.04 -7.41 0.92
C SER A 43 -13.01 -7.29 2.10
N VAL A 44 -12.77 -6.33 3.01
CA VAL A 44 -13.63 -6.08 4.16
C VAL A 44 -14.69 -5.01 3.88
N HIS A 45 -14.46 -4.15 2.89
CA HIS A 45 -15.35 -3.06 2.51
C HIS A 45 -15.63 -3.10 1.00
N GLN A 46 -16.83 -3.55 0.61
CA GLN A 46 -17.16 -3.83 -0.79
C GLN A 46 -17.63 -2.62 -1.61
N GLY A 47 -17.39 -1.39 -1.14
CA GLY A 47 -17.52 -0.18 -1.97
C GLY A 47 -18.90 0.01 -2.61
N THR A 48 -19.97 -0.36 -1.90
CA THR A 48 -21.36 -0.20 -2.37
C THR A 48 -21.94 1.19 -2.05
N GLU A 49 -21.09 2.13 -1.61
CA GLU A 49 -21.53 3.43 -1.12
C GLU A 49 -21.68 4.46 -2.25
N GLU A 50 -22.73 5.28 -2.16
CA GLU A 50 -22.95 6.41 -3.09
C GLU A 50 -21.82 7.46 -3.04
N LYS A 51 -21.03 7.45 -1.96
CA LYS A 51 -19.91 8.36 -1.73
C LYS A 51 -18.58 7.61 -1.74
N PRO A 52 -17.48 8.27 -2.17
CA PRO A 52 -16.17 7.64 -2.12
C PRO A 52 -15.75 7.26 -0.70
N PHE A 53 -15.24 6.06 -0.55
CA PHE A 53 -14.65 5.58 0.71
C PHE A 53 -13.20 6.11 0.82
N TRP A 54 -12.90 6.81 1.92
CA TRP A 54 -11.57 7.39 2.12
C TRP A 54 -10.62 6.41 2.77
N VAL A 55 -9.49 6.16 2.09
CA VAL A 55 -8.39 5.34 2.61
C VAL A 55 -7.15 6.19 2.74
N THR A 56 -6.57 6.21 3.95
CA THR A 56 -5.25 6.83 4.18
C THR A 56 -4.23 5.74 4.48
N ILE A 57 -3.14 5.73 3.72
CA ILE A 57 -1.99 4.86 3.95
C ILE A 57 -0.82 5.73 4.40
N GLN A 58 -0.24 5.39 5.55
CA GLN A 58 0.92 6.07 6.10
C GLN A 58 2.16 5.25 5.75
N SER A 59 3.18 5.89 5.20
CA SER A 59 4.46 5.26 4.86
C SER A 59 5.60 6.21 5.17
N ASP A 60 6.74 5.68 5.60
CA ASP A 60 7.99 6.43 5.75
C ASP A 60 8.85 6.48 4.47
N SER A 61 8.42 5.77 3.43
CA SER A 61 9.07 5.81 2.12
C SER A 61 8.52 6.96 1.27
N SER A 62 9.30 8.03 1.19
CA SER A 62 9.01 9.16 0.28
C SER A 62 8.87 8.71 -1.19
N ASN A 63 9.60 7.67 -1.61
CA ASN A 63 9.49 7.12 -2.97
C ASN A 63 8.12 6.48 -3.19
N THR A 64 7.64 5.69 -2.23
CA THR A 64 6.31 5.06 -2.28
C THR A 64 5.21 6.12 -2.28
N VAL A 65 5.30 7.11 -1.39
CA VAL A 65 4.36 8.24 -1.33
C VAL A 65 4.28 8.96 -2.67
N ASN A 66 5.43 9.32 -3.27
CA ASN A 66 5.48 10.00 -4.55
C ASN A 66 4.90 9.15 -5.69
N MET A 67 5.20 7.84 -5.70
CA MET A 67 4.73 6.92 -6.74
C MET A 67 3.20 6.83 -6.76
N PHE A 68 2.57 6.67 -5.59
CA PHE A 68 1.11 6.55 -5.49
C PHE A 68 0.38 7.89 -5.64
N ASN A 69 0.94 9.00 -5.15
CA ASN A 69 0.29 10.31 -5.30
C ASN A 69 0.39 10.87 -6.73
N SER A 70 1.47 10.57 -7.45
CA SER A 70 1.61 10.96 -8.86
C SER A 70 0.97 9.96 -9.83
N PHE A 71 0.70 8.74 -9.37
CA PHE A 71 0.31 7.59 -10.20
C PHE A 71 1.30 7.34 -11.36
N GLN A 72 2.58 7.61 -11.12
CA GLN A 72 3.67 7.42 -12.08
C GLN A 72 4.74 6.51 -11.49
N ALA A 73 5.23 5.56 -12.30
CA ALA A 73 6.31 4.69 -11.89
C ALA A 73 7.17 4.24 -13.08
N LEU A 74 8.32 3.65 -12.77
CA LEU A 74 9.12 2.95 -13.76
C LEU A 74 8.40 1.66 -14.24
N PRO A 75 8.68 1.17 -15.45
CA PRO A 75 7.95 0.04 -16.04
C PRO A 75 7.79 -1.20 -15.14
N PRO A 76 8.78 -1.61 -14.31
CA PRO A 76 8.62 -2.76 -13.44
C PRO A 76 7.55 -2.63 -12.34
N TYR A 77 7.17 -1.40 -11.98
CA TYR A 77 6.19 -1.10 -10.93
C TYR A 77 4.79 -0.82 -11.48
N ASN A 78 4.67 -0.57 -12.79
CA ASN A 78 3.39 -0.28 -13.44
C ASN A 78 2.29 -1.33 -13.13
N PRO A 79 2.57 -2.65 -13.09
CA PRO A 79 1.54 -3.62 -12.71
C PRO A 79 0.93 -3.35 -11.33
N ILE A 80 1.73 -2.86 -10.37
CA ILE A 80 1.26 -2.54 -9.01
C ILE A 80 0.30 -1.35 -9.06
N LEU A 81 0.66 -0.28 -9.78
CA LEU A 81 -0.19 0.90 -9.92
C LEU A 81 -1.46 0.59 -10.72
N ILE A 82 -1.39 -0.23 -11.77
CA ILE A 82 -2.56 -0.64 -12.56
C ILE A 82 -3.54 -1.43 -11.67
N ASP A 83 -3.05 -2.41 -10.93
CA ASP A 83 -3.87 -3.18 -9.98
C ASP A 83 -4.49 -2.28 -8.91
N SER A 84 -3.70 -1.31 -8.41
CA SER A 84 -4.19 -0.33 -7.44
C SER A 84 -5.30 0.53 -8.04
N ALA A 85 -5.11 1.10 -9.23
CA ALA A 85 -6.12 1.90 -9.92
C ALA A 85 -7.41 1.11 -10.15
N ASN A 86 -7.30 -0.16 -10.55
CA ASN A 86 -8.46 -1.03 -10.74
C ASN A 86 -9.26 -1.16 -9.43
N LEU A 87 -8.62 -1.39 -8.29
CA LEU A 87 -9.29 -1.46 -6.99
C LEU A 87 -9.93 -0.12 -6.60
N LEU A 88 -9.21 0.99 -6.80
CA LEU A 88 -9.74 2.33 -6.46
C LEU A 88 -11.00 2.67 -7.26
N LEU A 89 -11.01 2.36 -8.55
CA LEU A 89 -12.15 2.59 -9.43
C LEU A 89 -13.31 1.62 -9.13
N GLN A 90 -13.03 0.34 -8.92
CA GLN A 90 -14.06 -0.68 -8.68
C GLN A 90 -14.79 -0.47 -7.34
N CYS A 91 -14.07 -0.03 -6.32
CA CYS A 91 -14.62 0.13 -4.97
C CYS A 91 -14.93 1.59 -4.61
N ASN A 92 -14.85 2.52 -5.57
CA ASN A 92 -15.07 3.95 -5.36
C ASN A 92 -14.22 4.50 -4.19
N ILE A 93 -12.91 4.26 -4.20
CA ILE A 93 -11.99 4.66 -3.12
C ILE A 93 -11.24 5.93 -3.52
N ASP A 94 -11.23 6.89 -2.60
CA ASP A 94 -10.33 8.04 -2.65
C ASP A 94 -9.13 7.77 -1.71
N LEU A 95 -7.99 7.45 -2.33
CA LEU A 95 -6.75 7.07 -1.67
C LEU A 95 -5.86 8.27 -1.41
N ARG A 96 -5.34 8.36 -0.19
CA ARG A 96 -4.27 9.27 0.19
C ARG A 96 -3.09 8.51 0.76
N VAL A 97 -1.93 8.65 0.13
CA VAL A 97 -0.68 8.12 0.69
C VAL A 97 0.10 9.28 1.28
N VAL A 98 0.39 9.20 2.57
CA VAL A 98 1.03 10.29 3.33
C VAL A 98 2.35 9.83 3.92
N HIS A 99 3.34 10.72 3.84
CA HIS A 99 4.63 10.48 4.43
C HIS A 99 4.58 10.68 5.95
N ILE A 100 5.12 9.73 6.70
CA ILE A 100 5.38 9.85 8.15
C ILE A 100 6.86 9.63 8.44
N PRO A 101 7.44 10.20 9.50
CA PRO A 101 8.79 9.82 9.93
C PRO A 101 8.84 8.34 10.32
N GLY A 102 9.95 7.64 10.04
CA GLY A 102 10.12 6.23 10.46
C GLY A 102 9.97 6.01 11.97
N SER A 103 10.27 7.01 12.80
CA SER A 103 9.99 6.96 14.24
C SER A 103 8.50 6.80 14.58
N GLN A 104 7.60 7.18 13.68
CA GLN A 104 6.15 6.98 13.77
C GLN A 104 5.69 5.69 13.07
N ASN A 105 6.55 5.05 12.26
CA ASN A 105 6.29 3.78 11.57
C ASN A 105 6.82 2.54 12.34
N SER A 106 7.24 2.73 13.59
CA SER A 106 7.95 1.72 14.39
C SER A 106 7.27 0.35 14.49
N VAL A 107 5.94 0.28 14.49
CA VAL A 107 5.22 -1.01 14.55
C VAL A 107 5.41 -1.81 13.27
N ALA A 108 5.28 -1.16 12.10
CA ALA A 108 5.49 -1.83 10.83
C ALA A 108 6.96 -2.22 10.66
N ASP A 109 7.88 -1.33 11.01
CA ASP A 109 9.34 -1.55 10.89
C ASP A 109 9.82 -2.70 11.79
N ALA A 110 9.28 -2.83 13.01
CA ALA A 110 9.64 -3.91 13.91
C ALA A 110 9.22 -5.30 13.40
N LEU A 111 8.31 -5.35 12.42
CA LEU A 111 7.69 -6.57 11.89
C LEU A 111 8.08 -6.86 10.44
N SER A 112 8.84 -5.95 9.81
CA SER A 112 9.17 -5.97 8.38
C SER A 112 10.56 -6.48 8.07
#